data_AF-A0A5J9UY74-F1
#
_entry.id   AF-A0A5J9UY74-F1
#
_cell.length_a   1.000
_cell.length_b   1.000
_cell.length_c   1.000
_cell.angle_alpha   90.00
_cell.angle_beta   90.00
_cell.angle_gamma   90.00
#
_symmetry.space_group_name_H-M   'P 1'
#
loop_
_entity.id
_entity.type
_entity.pdbx_description
1 polymer ?
#
loop_
_entity_poly.entity_id
_entity_poly.type
_entity_poly.pdbx_seq_one_letter_code
_entity_poly.pdbx_strand_id
1 'polypeptide(L)'
;MKGPLLPVADYCNYELKLFIYGHRASEFETHELLALSHHEPIVGIFVGLLVKPYKGGTALSGNSACRWYINADLPEIRSFVDKSVLPITIMVHTV
;
A
#
# COMPACT_ATOMS: atom_id res chain seq x y z
N MET A 1 -7.32 15.25 9.88
CA MET A 1 -5.88 14.97 10.00
C MET A 1 -5.39 14.33 8.71
N LYS A 2 -4.25 14.80 8.17
CA LYS A 2 -3.60 14.21 7.00
C LYS A 2 -2.77 13.03 7.50
N GLY A 3 -3.08 11.81 7.04
CA GLY A 3 -2.32 10.63 7.44
C GLY A 3 -0.99 10.51 6.70
N PRO A 4 -0.22 9.46 7.01
CA PRO A 4 1.11 9.24 6.46
C PRO A 4 1.07 9.07 4.93
N LEU A 5 2.11 9.55 4.27
CA LEU A 5 2.38 9.29 2.86
C LEU A 5 3.29 8.07 2.80
N LEU A 6 2.82 6.99 2.17
CA LEU A 6 3.64 5.81 1.92
C LEU A 6 4.02 5.75 0.43
N PRO A 7 5.32 5.57 0.10
CA PRO A 7 5.73 5.11 -1.20
C PRO A 7 5.37 3.63 -1.33
N VAL A 8 4.74 3.26 -2.44
CA VAL A 8 4.26 1.90 -2.68
C VAL A 8 4.55 1.55 -4.13
N ALA A 9 5.00 0.34 -4.43
CA ALA A 9 5.20 -0.09 -5.82
C ALA A 9 4.12 -1.10 -6.22
N ASP A 10 3.63 -1.04 -7.46
CA ASP A 10 2.80 -2.11 -8.01
C ASP A 10 3.64 -3.28 -8.56
N TYR A 11 2.98 -4.25 -9.18
CA TYR A 11 3.63 -5.41 -9.80
C TYR A 11 4.67 -5.05 -10.88
N CYS A 12 4.47 -3.93 -11.57
CA CYS A 12 5.36 -3.46 -12.63
C CYS A 12 6.49 -2.58 -12.09
N ASN A 13 6.66 -2.53 -10.75
CA ASN A 13 7.59 -1.67 -10.05
C ASN A 13 7.30 -0.17 -10.27
N TYR A 14 6.05 0.18 -10.59
CA TYR A 14 5.63 1.57 -10.72
C TYR A 14 5.33 2.15 -9.33
N GLU A 15 6.11 3.15 -8.93
CA GLU A 15 5.94 3.80 -7.62
C GLU A 15 4.70 4.72 -7.63
N LEU A 16 3.81 4.46 -6.68
CA LEU A 16 2.59 5.19 -6.39
C LEU A 16 2.69 5.80 -4.99
N LYS A 17 1.98 6.92 -4.82
CA LYS A 17 1.85 7.59 -3.53
C LYS A 17 0.52 7.21 -2.90
N LEU A 18 0.55 6.58 -1.73
CA LEU A 18 -0.65 6.23 -0.98
C LEU A 18 -0.87 7.22 0.18
N PHE A 19 -2.08 7.76 0.26
CA PHE A 19 -2.53 8.61 1.37
C PHE A 19 -3.69 7.95 2.11
N ILE A 20 -3.58 7.75 3.42
CA ILE A 20 -4.71 7.29 4.26
C ILE A 20 -5.20 8.47 5.09
N TYR A 21 -6.51 8.63 5.22
CA TYR A 21 -7.13 9.78 5.91
C TYR A 21 -8.12 9.36 7.00
N GLY A 22 -8.43 10.32 7.88
CA GLY A 22 -9.46 10.18 8.91
C GLY A 22 -9.06 9.16 9.98
N HIS A 23 -10.05 8.51 10.58
CA HIS A 23 -9.82 7.50 11.62
C HIS A 23 -8.90 6.36 11.14
N ARG A 24 -8.99 5.98 9.87
CA ARG A 24 -8.16 4.92 9.28
C ARG A 24 -6.67 5.26 9.27
N ALA A 25 -6.29 6.55 9.27
CA ALA A 25 -4.89 6.94 9.34
C ALA A 25 -4.27 6.63 10.71
N SER A 26 -5.07 6.66 11.77
CA SER A 26 -4.63 6.34 13.13
C SER A 26 -4.54 4.84 13.39
N GLU A 27 -5.29 4.03 12.64
CA GLU A 27 -5.24 2.56 12.71
C GLU A 27 -4.12 1.95 11.86
N PHE A 28 -3.50 2.75 11.00
CA PHE A 28 -2.51 2.26 10.05
C PHE A 28 -1.10 2.38 10.63
N GLU A 29 -0.57 1.26 11.15
CA GLU A 29 0.72 1.15 11.84
C GLU A 29 1.92 1.30 10.90
N THR A 30 2.11 2.52 10.38
CA THR A 30 3.12 2.81 9.34
C THR A 30 4.55 2.54 9.82
N HIS A 31 4.85 2.84 11.08
CA HIS A 31 6.20 2.71 11.60
C HIS A 31 6.63 1.24 11.72
N GLU A 32 5.74 0.39 12.21
CA GLU A 32 5.98 -1.05 12.32
C GLU A 32 6.17 -1.70 10.95
N LEU A 33 5.31 -1.34 9.98
CA LEU A 33 5.44 -1.83 8.61
C LEU A 33 6.75 -1.39 7.95
N LEU A 34 7.18 -0.15 8.20
CA LEU A 34 8.46 0.34 7.69
C LEU A 34 9.63 -0.42 8.33
N ALA A 35 9.59 -0.65 9.64
CA ALA A 35 10.60 -1.44 10.34
C ALA A 35 10.67 -2.87 9.81
N LEU A 36 9.53 -3.54 9.62
CA LEU A 36 9.45 -4.89 9.09
C LEU A 36 9.97 -4.99 7.65
N SER A 37 9.76 -3.95 6.84
CA SER A 37 10.25 -3.90 5.45
C SER A 37 11.78 -3.94 5.30
N HIS A 38 12.52 -3.63 6.37
CA HIS A 38 13.98 -3.77 6.36
C HIS A 38 14.44 -5.22 6.49
N HIS A 39 13.57 -6.12 6.91
CA HIS A 39 13.88 -7.54 7.15
C HIS A 39 13.26 -8.46 6.09
N GLU A 40 12.05 -8.16 5.63
CA GLU A 40 11.35 -8.96 4.61
C GLU A 40 10.47 -8.09 3.71
N PRO A 41 10.15 -8.54 2.48
CA PRO A 41 9.21 -7.84 1.62
C PRO A 41 7.83 -7.74 2.27
N ILE A 42 7.29 -6.52 2.33
CA ILE A 42 5.92 -6.27 2.78
C ILE A 42 5.01 -6.23 1.56
N VAL A 43 4.01 -7.12 1.54
CA VAL A 43 2.97 -7.12 0.53
C VAL A 43 1.62 -6.81 1.13
N GLY A 44 1.02 -5.71 0.68
CA GLY A 44 -0.30 -5.29 1.10
C GLY A 44 -1.32 -5.38 -0.02
N ILE A 45 -2.54 -5.80 0.32
CA ILE A 45 -3.73 -5.58 -0.52
C ILE A 45 -4.49 -4.40 0.06
N PHE A 46 -4.79 -3.41 -0.77
CA PHE A 46 -5.60 -2.26 -0.37
C PHE A 46 -6.88 -2.22 -1.21
N VAL A 47 -8.01 -2.13 -0.53
CA VAL A 47 -9.34 -2.14 -1.13
C VAL A 47 -10.05 -0.83 -0.79
N GLY A 48 -10.82 -0.28 -1.73
CA GLY A 48 -11.55 0.98 -1.52
C GLY A 48 -10.66 2.21 -1.62
N LEU A 49 -9.69 2.18 -2.53
CA LEU A 49 -8.82 3.31 -2.84
C LEU A 49 -9.39 4.17 -3.97
N LEU A 50 -9.19 5.48 -3.86
CA LEU A 50 -9.47 6.45 -4.92
C LEU A 50 -8.18 6.81 -5.65
N VAL A 51 -8.19 6.70 -6.98
CA VAL A 51 -7.11 7.18 -7.85
C VAL A 51 -7.27 8.69 -8.06
N LYS A 52 -6.19 9.45 -7.91
CA LYS A 52 -6.19 10.89 -8.11
C LYS A 52 -4.89 11.41 -8.72
N PRO A 53 -4.92 12.51 -9.48
CA PRO A 53 -3.70 13.19 -9.92
C PRO A 53 -2.99 13.82 -8.72
N TYR A 54 -1.67 13.76 -8.69
CA TYR A 54 -0.85 14.35 -7.64
C TYR A 54 0.54 14.74 -8.16
N LYS A 55 0.88 16.05 -8.09
CA LYS A 55 2.19 16.61 -8.48
C LYS A 55 2.71 16.09 -9.84
N GLY A 56 1.84 16.05 -10.85
CA GLY A 56 2.20 15.58 -12.20
C GLY A 56 2.26 14.07 -12.38
N GLY A 57 1.91 13.28 -11.36
CA GLY A 57 1.77 11.82 -11.44
C GLY A 57 0.45 11.32 -10.85
N THR A 58 0.40 10.03 -10.56
CA THR A 58 -0.78 9.36 -9.98
C THR A 58 -0.56 9.06 -8.50
N ALA A 59 -1.61 9.26 -7.70
CA ALA A 59 -1.65 8.86 -6.31
C ALA A 59 -2.94 8.10 -5.99
N LEU A 60 -2.88 7.34 -4.90
CA LEU A 60 -3.98 6.60 -4.32
C LEU A 60 -4.38 7.24 -3.00
N SER A 61 -5.66 7.20 -2.67
CA SER A 61 -6.11 7.59 -1.34
C SER A 61 -7.17 6.68 -0.75
N GLY A 62 -6.97 6.29 0.50
CA GLY A 62 -7.94 5.57 1.31
C GLY A 62 -8.62 6.48 2.32
N ASN A 63 -9.94 6.34 2.45
CA ASN A 63 -10.76 7.02 3.46
C ASN A 63 -11.46 5.98 4.35
N SER A 64 -12.62 6.29 4.95
CA SER A 64 -13.36 5.38 5.85
C SER A 64 -13.69 4.00 5.25
N ALA A 65 -13.84 3.91 3.93
CA ALA A 65 -14.10 2.66 3.20
C ALA A 65 -12.85 1.81 2.97
N CYS A 66 -11.65 2.40 3.13
CA CYS A 66 -10.39 1.71 2.87
C CYS A 66 -10.17 0.56 3.87
N ARG A 67 -9.78 -0.59 3.35
CA ARG A 67 -9.31 -1.74 4.13
C ARG A 67 -7.98 -2.21 3.55
N TRP A 68 -7.13 -2.76 4.40
CA TRP A 68 -5.86 -3.32 4.00
C TRP A 68 -5.62 -4.67 4.65
N TYR A 69 -4.86 -5.50 3.96
CA TYR A 69 -4.44 -6.82 4.41
C TYR A 69 -2.94 -6.93 4.13
N ILE A 70 -2.14 -7.03 5.18
CA ILE A 70 -0.67 -7.10 5.07
C ILE A 70 -0.25 -8.55 5.20
N ASN A 71 0.63 -9.00 4.30
CA ASN A 71 1.21 -10.34 4.25
C ASN A 71 0.15 -11.44 4.41
N ALA A 72 -1.05 -11.21 3.85
CA ALA A 72 -2.13 -12.17 3.95
C ALA A 72 -1.76 -13.44 3.17
N ASP A 73 -2.20 -14.60 3.67
CA ASP A 73 -1.89 -15.86 3.03
C ASP A 73 -2.82 -16.13 1.85
N LEU A 74 -2.56 -15.41 0.75
CA LEU A 74 -3.38 -15.43 -0.47
C LEU A 74 -2.53 -15.78 -1.70
N PRO A 75 -3.07 -16.56 -2.65
CA PRO A 75 -2.34 -16.93 -3.88
C PRO A 75 -1.80 -15.73 -4.65
N GLU A 76 -2.55 -14.64 -4.69
CA GLU A 76 -2.19 -13.39 -5.37
C GLU A 76 -1.00 -12.71 -4.71
N ILE A 77 -0.90 -12.76 -3.38
CA ILE A 77 0.23 -12.21 -2.62
C ILE A 77 1.48 -13.08 -2.82
N ARG A 78 1.36 -14.39 -2.73
CA ARG A 78 2.50 -15.32 -2.94
C ARG A 78 3.12 -15.13 -4.34
N SER A 79 2.26 -15.05 -5.36
CA SER A 79 2.68 -14.81 -6.76
C SER A 79 3.39 -13.46 -6.97
N PHE A 80 3.10 -12.50 -6.10
CA PHE A 80 3.64 -11.15 -6.14
C PHE A 80 5.01 -11.07 -5.45
N VAL A 81 5.15 -11.69 -4.27
CA VAL A 81 6.42 -11.82 -3.53
C VAL A 81 7.51 -12.43 -4.41
N ASP A 82 7.19 -13.51 -5.14
CA ASP A 82 8.15 -14.22 -6.00
C ASP A 82 8.75 -13.36 -7.13
N LYS A 83 8.14 -12.21 -7.43
CA LYS A 83 8.51 -11.35 -8.56
C LYS A 83 8.90 -9.93 -8.15
N SER A 84 8.57 -9.52 -6.95
CA SER A 84 8.93 -8.22 -6.40
C SER A 84 10.40 -8.18 -5.97
N VAL A 85 11.12 -7.15 -6.41
CA VAL A 85 12.53 -6.88 -6.06
C VAL A 85 12.68 -5.76 -5.02
N LEU A 86 11.58 -5.16 -4.55
CA LEU A 86 11.57 -4.06 -3.59
C LEU A 86 11.00 -4.47 -2.21
N PRO A 87 11.49 -3.85 -1.12
CA PRO A 87 11.11 -4.17 0.26
C PRO A 87 9.65 -3.84 0.62
N ILE A 88 8.98 -2.96 -0.13
CA ILE A 88 7.55 -2.64 0.05
C ILE A 88 6.87 -2.64 -1.32
N THR A 89 6.02 -3.62 -1.54
CA THR A 89 5.32 -3.76 -2.83
C THR A 89 3.84 -3.97 -2.52
N ILE A 90 2.94 -3.16 -3.08
CA ILE A 90 1.50 -3.19 -2.79
C ILE A 90 0.74 -3.66 -4.02
N MET A 91 -0.04 -4.72 -3.86
CA MET A 91 -1.03 -5.10 -4.85
C MET A 91 -2.25 -4.19 -4.67
N VAL A 92 -2.43 -3.27 -5.61
CA VAL A 92 -3.57 -2.35 -5.63
C VAL A 92 -4.70 -3.05 -6.38
N HIS A 93 -5.79 -3.38 -5.68
CA HIS A 93 -7.02 -3.82 -6.33
C HIS A 93 -8.04 -2.69 -6.27
N THR A 94 -8.18 -1.96 -7.38
CA THR A 94 -9.29 -1.02 -7.57
C THR A 94 -10.49 -1.80 -8.11
N VAL A 95 -11.57 -1.86 -7.34
CA VAL A 95 -12.89 -2.21 -7.89
C VAL A 95 -13.50 -1.02 -8.63
#